data_AF-A0A354B180-F1
#
_entry.id   AF-A0A354B180-F1
#
_cell.length_a   1.000
_cell.length_b   1.000
_cell.length_c   1.000
_cell.angle_alpha   90.00
_cell.angle_beta   90.00
_cell.angle_gamma   90.00
#
_symmetry.space_group_name_H-M   'P 1'
#
loop_
_entity.id
_entity.type
_entity.pdbx_description
1 polymer ?
#
loop_
_entity_poly.entity_id
_entity_poly.type
_entity_poly.pdbx_seq_one_letter_code
_entity_poly.pdbx_strand_id
1 'polypeptide(L)'
;MLALQQQLFGLWHQLKDGTLQRVVELGCQRGEQMPWAKTVRTCDQLLQRSDGLWTFLEIQGGEPTNNAAVDEVLSAGVRALRPAVIHRKIRDWPSNSRGIQSAKGALCRSRLLTVTTTLRQQGRDI
;
A
#
# COMPACT_ATOMS: atom_id res chain seq x y z
N MET A 1 -19.53 -12.60 14.55
CA MET A 1 -18.35 -11.88 14.01
C MET A 1 -17.03 -12.51 14.48
N LEU A 2 -16.82 -12.73 15.78
CA LEU A 2 -15.60 -13.35 16.35
C LEU A 2 -15.23 -14.74 15.80
N ALA A 3 -16.21 -15.63 15.59
CA ALA A 3 -15.93 -16.98 15.06
C ALA A 3 -15.37 -16.97 13.62
N LEU A 4 -15.88 -16.06 12.76
CA LEU A 4 -15.38 -15.89 11.40
C LEU A 4 -13.95 -15.33 11.40
N GLN A 5 -13.64 -14.40 12.31
CA GLN A 5 -12.29 -13.88 12.50
C GLN A 5 -11.31 -14.99 12.88
N GLN A 6 -11.65 -15.83 13.86
CA GLN A 6 -10.80 -16.97 14.26
C GLN A 6 -10.59 -17.98 13.13
N GLN A 7 -11.63 -18.29 12.35
CA GLN A 7 -11.50 -19.17 11.19
C GLN A 7 -10.57 -18.58 10.13
N LEU A 8 -10.68 -17.28 9.86
CA LEU A 8 -9.87 -16.58 8.87
C LEU A 8 -8.39 -16.53 9.29
N PHE A 9 -8.10 -16.29 10.57
CA PHE A 9 -6.76 -16.39 11.13
C PHE A 9 -6.20 -17.81 11.03
N GLY A 10 -7.00 -18.84 11.35
CA GLY A 10 -6.58 -20.23 11.23
C GLY A 10 -6.20 -20.62 9.80
N LEU A 11 -7.03 -20.24 8.82
CA LEU A 11 -6.75 -20.46 7.41
C LEU A 11 -5.51 -19.71 6.93
N TRP A 12 -5.30 -18.48 7.42
CA TRP A 12 -4.10 -17.72 7.12
C TRP A 12 -2.83 -18.40 7.63
N HIS A 13 -2.81 -18.88 8.88
CA HIS A 13 -1.65 -19.58 9.43
C HIS A 13 -1.31 -20.84 8.64
N GLN A 14 -2.32 -21.63 8.26
CA GLN A 14 -2.12 -22.80 7.39
C GLN A 14 -1.52 -22.43 6.03
N LEU A 15 -2.00 -21.35 5.41
CA LEU A 15 -1.49 -20.87 4.12
C LEU A 15 -0.06 -20.31 4.25
N LYS A 16 0.21 -19.55 5.32
CA LYS A 16 1.49 -18.92 5.63
C LYS A 16 2.58 -19.96 5.83
N ASP A 17 2.36 -20.87 6.78
CA ASP A 17 3.36 -21.85 7.20
C ASP A 17 3.49 -23.01 6.19
N GLY A 18 2.44 -23.28 5.42
CA GLY A 18 2.43 -24.34 4.40
C GLY A 18 2.85 -23.86 3.01
N THR A 19 1.95 -23.17 2.33
CA THR A 19 2.07 -22.94 0.88
C THR A 19 2.97 -21.77 0.54
N LEU A 20 2.84 -20.64 1.26
CA LEU A 20 3.60 -19.43 0.96
C LEU A 20 5.09 -19.62 1.25
N GLN A 21 5.43 -20.18 2.40
CA GLN A 21 6.82 -20.46 2.76
C GLN A 21 7.49 -21.41 1.74
N ARG A 22 6.80 -22.48 1.34
CA ARG A 22 7.33 -23.43 0.35
C ARG A 22 7.55 -22.81 -1.03
N VAL A 23 6.67 -21.91 -1.47
CA VAL A 23 6.84 -21.19 -2.75
C VAL A 23 8.07 -20.27 -2.71
N VAL A 24 8.30 -19.59 -1.59
CA VAL A 24 9.47 -18.73 -1.41
C VAL A 24 10.77 -19.53 -1.35
N GLU A 25 10.79 -20.63 -0.60
CA GLU A 25 11.95 -21.52 -0.51
C GLU A 25 12.32 -22.15 -1.86
N LEU A 26 11.32 -22.67 -2.60
CA LEU A 26 11.53 -23.23 -3.94
C LEU A 26 12.04 -22.17 -4.94
N GLY A 27 11.53 -20.94 -4.84
CA GLY A 27 11.99 -19.83 -5.66
C GLY A 27 13.41 -19.39 -5.31
N CYS A 28 13.78 -19.37 -4.04
CA CYS A 28 15.13 -19.06 -3.58
C CYS A 28 16.15 -20.09 -4.08
N GLN A 29 15.83 -21.39 -4.01
CA GLN A 29 16.69 -22.48 -4.49
C GLN A 29 16.94 -22.43 -6.01
N ARG A 30 15.98 -21.95 -6.80
CA ARG A 30 16.06 -21.93 -8.27
C ARG A 30 16.56 -20.59 -8.83
N GLY A 31 16.72 -19.57 -8.00
CA GLY A 31 17.07 -18.21 -8.42
C GLY A 31 15.96 -17.52 -9.26
N GLU A 32 16.18 -16.27 -9.66
CA GLU A 32 15.20 -15.46 -10.43
C GLU A 32 14.88 -15.98 -11.85
N GLN A 33 15.35 -17.17 -12.23
CA GLN A 33 15.22 -17.79 -13.56
C GLN A 33 13.82 -18.35 -13.85
N MET A 34 12.86 -18.18 -12.95
CA MET A 34 11.53 -18.78 -13.05
C MET A 34 10.51 -17.84 -13.72
N PRO A 35 9.59 -18.36 -14.55
CA PRO A 35 8.50 -17.56 -15.14
C PRO A 35 7.62 -16.86 -14.08
N TRP A 36 7.58 -17.41 -12.85
CA TRP A 36 6.81 -16.89 -11.72
C TRP A 36 7.66 -16.19 -10.65
N ALA A 37 8.87 -15.73 -10.98
CA ALA A 37 9.74 -14.99 -10.05
C ALA A 37 9.01 -13.79 -9.40
N LYS A 38 8.12 -13.12 -10.14
CA LYS A 38 7.25 -12.06 -9.59
C LYS A 38 6.36 -12.57 -8.47
N THR A 39 5.72 -13.74 -8.66
CA THR A 39 4.86 -14.38 -7.67
C THR A 39 5.66 -14.76 -6.41
N VAL A 40 6.84 -15.37 -6.58
CA VAL A 40 7.74 -15.70 -5.46
C VAL A 40 8.05 -14.45 -4.65
N ARG A 41 8.43 -13.36 -5.33
CA ARG A 41 8.77 -12.09 -4.69
C ARG A 41 7.58 -11.46 -3.97
N THR A 42 6.37 -11.59 -4.52
CA THR A 42 5.15 -11.15 -3.83
C THR A 42 4.88 -12.01 -2.59
N CYS A 43 5.02 -13.33 -2.67
CA CYS A 43 4.88 -14.22 -1.52
C CYS A 43 5.88 -13.89 -0.41
N ASP A 44 7.14 -13.64 -0.77
CA ASP A 44 8.19 -13.23 0.17
C ASP A 44 7.84 -11.89 0.87
N GLN A 45 7.40 -10.89 0.10
CA GLN A 45 6.93 -9.61 0.67
C GLN A 45 5.73 -9.77 1.60
N LEU A 46 4.80 -10.68 1.30
CA LEU A 46 3.66 -10.98 2.15
C LEU A 46 4.10 -11.64 3.46
N LEU A 47 5.06 -12.57 3.42
CA LEU A 47 5.62 -13.20 4.61
C LEU A 47 6.31 -12.17 5.52
N GLN A 48 7.15 -11.30 4.95
CA GLN A 48 7.87 -10.25 5.67
C GLN A 48 6.95 -9.24 6.37
N ARG A 49 5.73 -9.05 5.86
CA ARG A 49 4.75 -8.09 6.40
C ARG A 49 3.54 -8.77 7.03
N SER A 50 3.64 -10.06 7.31
CA SER A 50 2.50 -10.88 7.72
C SER A 50 1.83 -10.38 9.01
N ASP A 51 2.60 -9.78 9.92
CA ASP A 51 2.11 -9.21 11.18
C ASP A 51 1.18 -8.01 10.95
N GLY A 52 1.33 -7.30 9.83
CA GLY A 52 0.53 -6.11 9.51
C GLY A 52 -0.78 -6.40 8.78
N LEU A 53 -0.97 -7.60 8.24
CA LEU A 53 -2.08 -7.92 7.34
C LEU A 53 -3.45 -7.94 8.02
N TRP A 54 -3.48 -8.22 9.33
CA TRP A 54 -4.71 -8.43 10.08
C TRP A 54 -4.95 -7.39 11.19
N THR A 55 -4.18 -6.31 11.20
CA THR A 55 -4.29 -5.22 12.19
C THR A 55 -5.70 -4.62 12.28
N PHE A 56 -6.46 -4.63 11.18
CA PHE A 56 -7.85 -4.17 11.12
C PHE A 56 -8.84 -5.07 11.91
N LEU A 57 -8.45 -6.31 12.21
CA LEU A 57 -9.24 -7.23 13.05
C LEU A 57 -8.94 -7.05 14.54
N GLU A 58 -7.82 -6.42 14.88
CA GLU A 58 -7.37 -6.17 16.26
C GLU A 58 -7.76 -4.77 16.74
N ILE A 59 -7.76 -3.79 15.82
CA ILE A 59 -8.10 -2.40 16.10
C ILE A 59 -9.59 -2.18 15.79
N GLN A 60 -10.39 -1.88 16.80
CA GLN A 60 -11.77 -1.42 16.62
C GLN A 60 -11.79 -0.17 15.73
N GLY A 61 -12.51 -0.24 14.60
CA GLY A 61 -12.55 0.82 13.59
C GLY A 61 -11.36 0.84 12.62
N GLY A 62 -10.42 -0.11 12.72
CA GLY A 62 -9.41 -0.34 11.69
C GLY A 62 -10.07 -0.97 10.47
N GLU A 63 -9.93 -0.36 9.29
CA GLU A 63 -10.50 -0.92 8.07
C GLU A 63 -9.52 -1.78 7.28
N PRO A 64 -10.02 -2.84 6.60
CA PRO A 64 -9.23 -3.69 5.73
C PRO A 64 -8.82 -2.91 4.47
N THR A 65 -7.84 -2.03 4.60
CA THR A 65 -7.58 -0.99 3.60
C THR A 65 -6.69 -1.50 2.47
N ASN A 66 -7.27 -2.33 1.60
CA ASN A 66 -7.02 -2.23 0.16
C ASN A 66 -8.07 -1.25 -0.40
N ASN A 67 -7.81 0.05 -0.27
CA ASN A 67 -8.50 1.15 -0.95
C ASN A 67 -10.05 1.22 -0.80
N ALA A 68 -10.49 2.22 -0.04
CA ALA A 68 -11.84 2.85 -0.03
C ALA A 68 -12.87 2.45 1.03
N ALA A 69 -12.63 1.43 1.84
CA ALA A 69 -13.29 1.37 3.14
C ALA A 69 -12.48 2.25 4.08
N VAL A 70 -12.76 3.56 4.09
CA VAL A 70 -12.49 4.37 5.26
C VAL A 70 -13.63 5.30 5.60
N ASP A 71 -14.09 5.24 6.85
CA ASP A 71 -15.03 6.19 7.45
C ASP A 71 -14.74 7.62 6.97
N GLU A 72 -15.78 8.45 6.78
CA GLU A 72 -15.77 9.67 5.94
C GLU A 72 -14.54 10.58 6.16
N VAL A 73 -14.12 10.67 7.43
CA VAL A 73 -13.00 11.49 7.90
C VAL A 73 -11.63 10.92 7.52
N LEU A 74 -11.42 9.59 7.60
CA LEU A 74 -10.13 8.97 7.28
C LEU A 74 -9.95 8.80 5.77
N SER A 75 -11.04 8.53 5.01
CA SER A 75 -10.98 8.45 3.56
C SER A 75 -10.65 9.79 2.92
N ALA A 76 -11.05 10.92 3.53
CA ALA A 76 -10.68 12.24 3.04
C ALA A 76 -9.16 12.45 3.05
N GLY A 77 -8.47 12.04 4.12
CA GLY A 77 -7.01 12.12 4.24
C GLY A 77 -6.27 11.23 3.23
N VAL A 78 -6.73 9.98 3.05
CA VAL A 78 -6.09 9.04 2.10
C VAL A 78 -6.32 9.48 0.65
N ARG A 79 -7.51 9.95 0.29
CA ARG A 79 -7.80 10.50 -1.04
C ARG A 79 -7.01 11.79 -1.31
N ALA A 80 -6.85 12.64 -0.31
CA ALA A 80 -6.05 13.87 -0.38
C ALA A 80 -4.57 13.61 -0.72
N LEU A 81 -4.00 12.48 -0.28
CA LEU A 81 -2.61 12.12 -0.55
C LEU A 81 -2.40 11.52 -1.96
N ARG A 82 -3.44 10.98 -2.58
CA ARG A 82 -3.34 10.26 -3.87
C ARG A 82 -2.74 11.11 -5.00
N PRO A 83 -3.14 12.39 -5.22
CA PRO A 83 -2.53 13.24 -6.23
C PRO A 83 -1.03 13.47 -5.99
N ALA A 84 -0.62 13.66 -4.73
CA ALA A 84 0.77 13.87 -4.36
C ALA A 84 1.65 12.63 -4.65
N VAL A 85 1.14 11.43 -4.33
CA VAL A 85 1.82 10.15 -4.60
C VAL A 85 1.93 9.88 -6.10
N ILE A 86 0.85 10.11 -6.86
CA ILE A 86 0.85 9.96 -8.33
C ILE A 86 1.85 10.93 -8.96
N HIS A 87 1.83 12.21 -8.56
CA HIS A 87 2.74 13.22 -9.07
C HIS A 87 4.21 12.90 -8.76
N ARG A 88 4.52 12.25 -7.63
CA ARG A 88 5.86 11.74 -7.34
C ARG A 88 6.21 10.58 -8.28
N LYS A 89 5.35 9.58 -8.37
CA LYS A 89 5.59 8.36 -9.15
C LYS A 89 5.75 8.62 -10.65
N ILE A 90 4.94 9.49 -11.24
CA ILE A 90 5.05 9.89 -12.66
C ILE A 90 6.38 10.59 -12.93
N ARG A 91 6.85 11.41 -11.99
CA ARG A 91 8.10 12.17 -12.13
C ARG A 91 9.34 11.28 -11.99
N ASP A 92 9.24 10.25 -11.15
CA ASP A 92 10.34 9.32 -10.84
C ASP A 92 10.39 8.12 -11.81
N TRP A 93 9.52 8.05 -12.83
CA TRP A 93 9.52 7.02 -13.90
C TRP A 93 10.75 7.18 -14.82
N PRO A 94 11.31 6.11 -15.44
CA PRO A 94 12.70 6.08 -15.93
C PRO A 94 13.00 6.94 -17.17
N SER A 95 12.07 7.77 -17.62
CA SER A 95 12.24 8.64 -18.77
C SER A 95 11.85 10.08 -18.41
N ASN A 96 12.87 10.88 -18.03
CA ASN A 96 12.91 12.34 -18.10
C ASN A 96 12.08 13.21 -17.14
N SER A 97 12.23 13.04 -15.82
CA SER A 97 12.18 14.22 -14.95
C SER A 97 13.00 14.05 -13.67
N ARG A 98 14.12 14.77 -13.59
CA ARG A 98 14.79 14.99 -12.30
C ARG A 98 13.74 15.52 -11.32
N GLY A 99 13.64 14.89 -10.16
CA GLY A 99 12.71 15.22 -9.09
C GLY A 99 12.82 16.68 -8.63
N ILE A 100 12.16 17.01 -7.52
CA ILE A 100 12.44 18.31 -6.88
C ILE A 100 13.90 18.30 -6.42
N GLN A 101 14.75 19.14 -7.03
CA GLN A 101 16.18 19.18 -6.73
C GLN A 101 16.56 20.25 -5.70
N SER A 102 15.59 20.94 -5.11
CA SER A 102 15.84 22.00 -4.12
C SER A 102 14.77 22.06 -3.03
N ALA A 103 15.17 22.44 -1.82
CA ALA A 103 14.26 22.61 -0.68
C ALA A 103 13.14 23.64 -0.99
N LYS A 104 13.46 24.72 -1.72
CA LYS A 104 12.48 25.71 -2.18
C LYS A 104 11.45 25.10 -3.13
N GLY A 105 11.88 24.26 -4.07
CA GLY A 105 10.97 23.53 -4.96
C GLY A 105 10.06 22.55 -4.22
N ALA A 106 10.55 21.96 -3.12
CA ALA A 106 9.77 21.03 -2.30
C ALA A 106 8.67 21.77 -1.55
N LEU A 107 9.02 22.92 -0.96
CA LEU A 107 8.11 23.79 -0.25
C LEU A 107 7.04 24.39 -1.18
N CYS A 108 7.42 24.82 -2.39
CA CYS A 108 6.47 25.33 -3.37
C CYS A 108 5.44 24.26 -3.74
N ARG A 109 5.90 23.04 -4.03
CA ARG A 109 5.03 21.92 -4.40
C ARG A 109 4.14 21.48 -3.24
N SER A 110 4.65 21.44 -2.01
CA SER A 110 3.82 21.09 -0.84
C SER A 110 2.70 22.11 -0.65
N ARG A 111 3.00 23.41 -0.74
CA ARG A 111 1.98 24.48 -0.67
C ARG A 111 0.93 24.36 -1.77
N LEU A 112 1.33 24.12 -3.03
CA LEU A 112 0.39 23.93 -4.14
C LEU A 112 -0.51 22.70 -3.93
N LEU A 113 0.05 21.59 -3.45
CA LEU A 113 -0.71 20.38 -3.14
C LEU A 113 -1.69 20.63 -1.99
N THR A 114 -1.28 21.37 -0.95
CA THR A 114 -2.18 21.75 0.15
C THR A 114 -3.34 22.60 -0.36
N VAL A 115 -3.08 23.67 -1.12
CA VAL A 115 -4.14 24.54 -1.67
C VAL A 115 -5.10 23.77 -2.55
N THR A 116 -4.60 22.97 -3.49
CA THR A 116 -5.44 22.17 -4.40
C THR A 116 -6.22 21.09 -3.65
N THR A 117 -5.65 20.51 -2.60
CA THR A 117 -6.36 19.54 -1.76
C THR A 117 -7.49 20.21 -0.97
N THR A 118 -7.21 21.35 -0.33
CA THR A 118 -8.21 22.09 0.46
C THR A 118 -9.35 22.59 -0.42
N LEU A 119 -9.06 23.11 -1.62
CA LEU A 119 -10.08 23.57 -2.56
C LEU A 119 -10.98 22.42 -3.05
N ARG A 120 -10.41 21.23 -3.35
CA ARG A 120 -11.19 20.03 -3.70
C ARG A 120 -12.07 19.56 -2.54
N GLN A 121 -11.53 19.57 -1.31
CA GLN A 121 -12.32 19.23 -0.11
C GLN A 121 -13.50 20.18 0.10
N GLN A 122 -13.37 21.44 -0.32
CA GLN A 122 -14.44 22.44 -0.29
C GLN A 122 -15.44 22.30 -1.46
N GLY A 123 -15.32 21.26 -2.30
CA GLY A 123 -16.20 21.04 -3.46
C GLY A 123 -15.98 22.02 -4.61
N ARG A 124 -14.81 22.69 -4.68
CA ARG A 124 -14.46 23.58 -5.78
C ARG A 124 -13.90 22.75 -6.94
N ASP A 125 -14.32 23.06 -8.16
CA ASP A 125 -13.82 22.41 -9.38
C ASP A 125 -12.43 22.96 -9.75
N ILE A 126 -11.38 22.15 -9.57
CA ILE A 126 -9.96 22.47 -9.79
C ILE A 126 -9.11 21.27 -10.25
#